data_AF-A0A7X8VPF9-F1
#
_entry.id   AF-A0A7X8VPF9-F1
#
_cell.length_a   1.000
_cell.length_b   1.000
_cell.length_c   1.000
_cell.angle_alpha   90.00
_cell.angle_beta   90.00
_cell.angle_gamma   90.00
#
_symmetry.space_group_name_H-M   'P 1'
#
loop_
_entity.id
_entity.type
_entity.pdbx_description
1 polymer ?
#
loop_
_entity_poly.entity_id
_entity_poly.type
_entity_poly.pdbx_seq_one_letter_code
_entity_poly.pdbx_strand_id
1 'polypeptide(L)'
;MVFAVGFGGLLLAGTEPVEASAEAGAAVASASGGAIYYAIAATMGIASMSAAYAVGKIGAAVMGAAAEKPEIMGKAIAFVGLGEGIALFGFLVSLFLIFRI
;
A
#
# COMPACT_ATOMS: atom_id res chain seq x y z
N MET A 1 4.71 8.71 14.41
CA MET A 1 5.77 9.33 13.59
C MET A 1 5.99 8.67 12.23
N VAL A 2 5.88 7.35 12.10
CA VAL A 2 6.12 6.64 10.83
C VAL A 2 4.97 6.81 9.80
N PHE A 3 3.72 6.88 10.25
CA PHE A 3 2.57 7.17 9.38
C PHE A 3 2.58 8.61 8.81
N ALA A 4 3.30 9.53 9.45
CA ALA A 4 3.41 10.92 9.01
C ALA A 4 4.38 11.09 7.83
N VAL A 5 5.33 10.16 7.63
CA VAL A 5 6.30 10.23 6.52
C VAL A 5 5.71 9.66 5.23
N GLY A 6 4.82 8.67 5.31
CA GLY A 6 4.11 8.12 4.14
C GLY A 6 3.05 9.06 3.56
N PHE A 7 2.44 9.91 4.39
CA PHE A 7 1.52 10.97 3.95
C PHE A 7 2.24 12.30 3.68
N GLY A 8 3.37 12.54 4.37
CA GLY A 8 4.18 13.75 4.28
C GLY A 8 4.97 13.91 2.97
N GLY A 9 5.33 12.81 2.30
CA GLY A 9 6.03 12.85 1.01
C GLY A 9 5.14 13.27 -0.17
N LEU A 10 3.83 13.06 -0.06
CA LEU A 10 2.82 13.55 -1.00
C LEU A 10 2.38 15.00 -0.69
N LEU A 11 2.75 15.51 0.48
CA LEU A 11 2.41 16.86 0.97
C LEU A 11 3.24 17.99 0.33
N LEU A 12 4.11 17.69 -0.64
CA LEU A 12 4.87 18.68 -1.42
C LEU A 12 4.38 18.82 -2.87
N ALA A 13 3.26 18.20 -3.23
CA ALA A 13 2.61 18.40 -4.52
C ALA A 13 1.15 18.83 -4.31
N GLY A 14 0.95 20.14 -4.17
CA GLY A 14 -0.34 20.80 -4.38
C GLY A 14 -1.39 20.59 -3.29
N THR A 15 -1.56 21.61 -2.45
CA THR A 15 -2.78 21.81 -1.66
C THR A 15 -3.93 22.16 -2.59
N GLU A 16 -4.60 21.17 -3.17
CA GLU A 16 -5.96 21.31 -3.69
C GLU A 16 -6.79 20.16 -3.10
N PRO A 17 -7.99 20.43 -2.56
CA PRO A 17 -8.85 19.38 -2.04
C PRO A 17 -9.30 18.51 -3.22
N VAL A 18 -8.71 17.33 -3.33
CA VAL A 18 -9.10 16.35 -4.36
C VAL A 18 -10.51 15.86 -4.00
N GLU A 19 -11.53 16.38 -4.68
CA GLU A 19 -12.86 15.77 -4.81
C GLU A 19 -12.70 14.45 -5.62
N ALA A 20 -12.15 13.44 -4.97
CA ALA A 20 -11.50 12.29 -5.61
C ALA A 20 -12.43 11.26 -6.26
N SER A 21 -13.75 11.39 -6.11
CA SER A 21 -14.66 10.30 -6.49
C SER A 21 -15.23 10.42 -7.91
N ALA A 22 -15.36 11.62 -8.47
CA ALA A 22 -16.03 11.81 -9.78
C ALA A 22 -15.02 11.96 -10.94
N GLU A 23 -13.90 12.65 -10.71
CA GLU A 23 -12.95 12.99 -11.77
C GLU A 23 -11.98 11.84 -12.11
N ALA A 24 -11.66 10.99 -11.12
CA ALA A 24 -10.80 9.82 -11.30
C ALA A 24 -11.37 8.80 -12.30
N GLY A 25 -12.70 8.62 -12.31
CA GLY A 25 -13.37 7.71 -13.26
C GLY A 25 -13.31 8.21 -14.71
N ALA A 26 -13.42 9.52 -14.93
CA ALA A 26 -13.34 10.13 -16.27
C ALA A 26 -11.92 10.08 -16.85
N ALA A 27 -10.90 10.22 -16.00
CA ALA A 27 -9.50 10.09 -16.40
C ALA A 27 -9.13 8.66 -16.81
N VAL A 28 -9.65 7.64 -16.11
CA VAL A 28 -9.45 6.22 -16.47
C VAL A 28 -10.16 5.85 -17.77
N ALA A 29 -11.34 6.43 -18.03
CA ALA A 29 -12.08 6.23 -19.28
C ALA A 29 -11.37 6.85 -20.50
N SER A 30 -10.70 7.99 -20.30
CA SER A 30 -10.02 8.76 -21.35
C SER A 30 -8.53 8.40 -21.53
N ALA A 31 -7.98 7.55 -20.67
CA ALA A 31 -6.57 7.17 -20.69
C ALA A 31 -6.24 6.32 -21.94
N SER A 32 -5.31 6.82 -22.76
CA SER A 32 -4.65 6.05 -23.82
C SER A 32 -4.06 4.76 -23.23
N GLY A 33 -4.14 3.64 -23.95
CA GLY A 33 -3.78 2.30 -23.44
C GLY A 33 -2.40 2.22 -22.76
N GLY A 34 -1.45 3.06 -23.17
CA GLY A 34 -0.13 3.17 -22.54
C GLY A 34 -0.15 3.75 -21.12
N ALA A 35 -0.98 4.77 -20.85
CA ALA A 35 -1.01 5.48 -19.57
C ALA A 35 -1.51 4.59 -18.41
N ILE A 36 -2.40 3.64 -18.69
CA ILE A 36 -2.90 2.68 -17.70
C ILE A 36 -1.78 1.77 -17.19
N TYR A 37 -0.85 1.34 -18.06
CA TYR A 37 0.26 0.48 -17.61
C TYR A 37 1.20 1.20 -16.65
N TYR A 38 1.44 2.50 -16.86
CA TYR A 38 2.19 3.32 -15.91
C TYR A 38 1.45 3.49 -14.58
N ALA A 39 0.12 3.70 -14.62
CA ALA A 39 -0.70 3.79 -13.41
C ALA A 39 -0.71 2.49 -12.61
N ILE A 40 -0.79 1.33 -13.29
CA ILE A 40 -0.69 -0.01 -12.67
C ILE A 40 0.69 -0.17 -12.01
N ALA A 41 1.77 0.12 -12.74
CA ALA A 41 3.13 -0.01 -12.23
C ALA A 41 3.39 0.89 -11.02
N ALA A 42 2.93 2.15 -11.07
CA ALA A 42 3.07 3.10 -9.97
C ALA A 42 2.27 2.65 -8.74
N THR A 43 1.01 2.24 -8.93
CA THR A 43 0.14 1.79 -7.83
C THR A 43 0.71 0.56 -7.14
N MET A 44 1.09 -0.47 -7.92
CA MET A 44 1.66 -1.70 -7.37
C MET A 44 3.03 -1.46 -6.72
N GLY A 45 3.87 -0.62 -7.33
CA GLY A 45 5.19 -0.28 -6.82
C GLY A 45 5.13 0.43 -5.46
N ILE A 46 4.31 1.49 -5.36
CA ILE A 46 4.16 2.25 -4.12
C ILE A 46 3.55 1.38 -3.00
N ALA A 47 2.52 0.59 -3.33
CA ALA A 47 1.91 -0.33 -2.37
C ALA A 47 2.92 -1.35 -1.83
N SER A 48 3.69 -1.99 -2.71
CA SER A 48 4.70 -2.98 -2.31
C SER A 48 5.81 -2.38 -1.45
N MET A 49 6.29 -1.18 -1.79
CA MET A 49 7.31 -0.49 -0.98
C MET A 49 6.80 -0.13 0.42
N SER A 50 5.56 0.35 0.52
CA SER A 50 4.95 0.68 1.81
C SER A 50 4.70 -0.57 2.68
N ALA A 51 4.26 -1.67 2.06
CA ALA A 51 4.08 -2.96 2.73
C ALA A 51 5.41 -3.51 3.25
N ALA A 52 6.48 -3.50 2.44
CA ALA A 52 7.80 -3.96 2.85
C ALA A 52 8.32 -3.21 4.09
N TYR A 53 8.13 -1.89 4.12
CA TYR A 53 8.51 -1.08 5.29
C TYR A 53 7.69 -1.44 6.53
N ALA A 54 6.36 -1.55 6.40
CA ALA A 54 5.48 -1.86 7.52
C ALA A 54 5.71 -3.27 8.06
N VAL A 55 5.72 -4.27 7.18
CA VAL A 55 5.94 -5.69 7.51
C VAL A 55 7.33 -5.89 8.09
N GLY A 56 8.37 -5.21 7.59
CA GLY A 56 9.71 -5.29 8.16
C GLY A 56 9.78 -4.79 9.61
N LYS A 57 9.06 -3.72 9.94
CA LYS A 57 8.97 -3.20 11.32
C LYS A 57 8.19 -4.14 12.24
N ILE A 58 7.05 -4.66 11.77
CA ILE A 58 6.21 -5.58 12.56
C ILE A 58 6.96 -6.90 12.77
N GLY A 59 7.58 -7.45 11.72
CA GLY A 59 8.37 -8.68 11.79
C GLY A 59 9.52 -8.58 12.78
N ALA A 60 10.27 -7.47 12.78
CA ALA A 60 11.34 -7.26 13.76
C ALA A 60 10.82 -7.24 15.21
N ALA A 61 9.67 -6.61 15.45
CA ALA A 61 9.04 -6.59 16.77
C ALA A 61 8.55 -7.99 17.20
N VAL A 62 7.97 -8.76 16.26
CA VAL A 62 7.51 -10.13 16.51
C VAL A 62 8.67 -11.06 16.84
N MET A 63 9.79 -11.00 16.10
CA MET A 63 10.96 -11.82 16.39
C MET A 63 11.61 -11.44 17.72
N GLY A 64 11.63 -10.16 18.09
CA GLY A 64 12.10 -9.71 19.39
C GLY A 64 11.23 -10.24 20.54
N ALA A 65 9.91 -10.18 20.41
CA ALA A 65 8.98 -10.71 21.40
C ALA A 65 9.02 -12.24 21.48
N ALA A 66 9.21 -12.92 20.34
CA ALA A 66 9.35 -14.37 20.27
C ALA A 66 10.65 -14.87 20.94
N ALA A 67 11.71 -14.06 20.97
CA ALA A 67 12.96 -14.40 21.63
C ALA A 67 12.82 -14.47 23.16
N GLU A 68 11.99 -13.61 23.76
CA GLU A 68 11.70 -13.67 25.21
C GLU A 68 10.65 -14.72 25.55
N LYS A 69 9.61 -14.83 24.70
CA LYS A 69 8.47 -15.73 24.93
C LYS A 69 8.11 -16.43 23.62
N PRO A 70 8.62 -17.64 23.34
CA PRO A 70 8.33 -18.34 22.09
C PRO A 70 6.85 -18.72 21.97
N GLU A 71 6.15 -18.87 23.09
CA GLU A 71 4.71 -19.19 23.17
C GLU A 71 3.82 -18.14 22.48
N ILE A 72 4.24 -16.86 22.44
CA ILE A 72 3.46 -15.79 21.81
C ILE A 72 3.73 -15.66 20.31
N MET A 73 4.77 -16.33 19.77
CA MET A 73 5.16 -16.24 18.36
C MET A 73 4.00 -16.60 17.41
N GLY A 74 3.27 -17.67 17.73
CA GLY A 74 2.18 -18.16 16.88
C GLY A 74 1.00 -17.18 16.76
N LYS A 75 0.74 -16.37 17.80
CA LYS A 75 -0.27 -15.30 17.74
C LYS A 75 0.30 -14.03 17.12
N ALA A 76 1.57 -13.76 17.38
CA ALA A 76 2.25 -12.56 16.93
C ALA A 76 2.46 -12.53 15.40
N ILE A 77 2.71 -13.68 14.77
CA ILE A 77 2.90 -13.77 13.31
C ILE A 77 1.65 -13.37 12.51
N ALA A 78 0.45 -13.51 13.10
CA ALA A 78 -0.78 -13.03 12.47
C ALA A 78 -0.78 -11.51 12.27
N PHE A 79 -0.12 -10.73 13.13
CA PHE A 79 0.02 -9.28 12.94
C PHE A 79 0.96 -8.92 11.80
N VAL A 80 1.97 -9.75 11.52
CA VAL A 80 2.84 -9.61 10.34
C VAL A 80 2.02 -9.82 9.08
N GLY A 81 1.20 -10.88 9.03
CA GLY A 81 0.30 -11.16 7.92
C GLY A 81 -0.78 -10.09 7.73
N LEU A 82 -1.31 -9.52 8.82
CA LEU A 82 -2.24 -8.39 8.76
C LEU A 82 -1.58 -7.16 8.10
N GLY A 83 -0.28 -6.95 8.32
CA GLY A 83 0.50 -5.89 7.68
C GLY A 83 0.73 -6.09 6.18
N GLU A 84 0.76 -7.34 5.71
CA GLU A 84 0.88 -7.67 4.28
C GLU A 84 -0.35 -7.23 3.47
N GLY A 85 -1.49 -7.03 4.14
CA GLY A 85 -2.73 -6.56 3.51
C GLY A 85 -2.56 -5.29 2.68
N ILE A 86 -1.60 -4.43 3.00
CA ILE A 86 -1.28 -3.22 2.22
C ILE A 86 -0.88 -3.59 0.77
N ALA A 87 -0.05 -4.61 0.59
CA ALA A 87 0.35 -5.07 -0.74
C ALA A 87 -0.82 -5.75 -1.46
N LEU A 88 -1.64 -6.52 -0.73
CA LEU A 88 -2.80 -7.19 -1.32
C LEU A 88 -3.86 -6.20 -1.83
N PHE A 89 -4.13 -5.12 -1.11
CA PHE A 89 -5.03 -4.08 -1.58
C PHE A 89 -4.46 -3.31 -2.77
N GLY A 90 -3.16 -2.98 -2.76
CA GLY A 90 -2.52 -2.34 -3.91
C GLY A 90 -2.49 -3.22 -5.16
N PHE A 91 -2.28 -4.53 -4.97
CA PHE A 91 -2.41 -5.53 -6.02
C PHE A 91 -3.86 -5.62 -6.54
N LEU A 92 -4.85 -5.65 -5.64
CA LEU A 92 -6.26 -5.71 -6.01
C LEU A 92 -6.69 -4.50 -6.85
N VAL A 93 -6.26 -3.29 -6.46
CA VAL A 93 -6.52 -2.07 -7.23
C VAL A 93 -5.83 -2.15 -8.59
N SER A 94 -4.57 -2.59 -8.63
CA SER A 94 -3.84 -2.81 -9.89
C SER A 94 -4.52 -3.83 -10.80
N LEU A 95 -5.15 -4.86 -10.21
CA LEU A 95 -5.94 -5.88 -10.89
C LEU A 95 -7.25 -5.29 -11.48
N PHE A 96 -7.90 -4.38 -10.78
CA PHE A 96 -9.08 -3.69 -11.31
C PHE A 96 -8.71 -2.74 -12.47
N LEU A 97 -7.59 -2.01 -12.33
CA LEU A 97 -7.10 -1.15 -13.41
C LEU A 97 -6.79 -1.92 -14.69
N ILE A 98 -6.20 -3.12 -14.59
CA ILE A 98 -5.92 -3.94 -15.78
C ILE A 98 -7.18 -4.51 -16.41
N PHE A 99 -8.21 -4.83 -15.62
CA PHE A 99 -9.49 -5.34 -16.11
C PHE A 99 -10.48 -4.22 -16.50
N ARG A 100 -10.12 -2.95 -16.33
CA ARG A 100 -10.96 -1.77 -16.62
C ARG A 100 -12.37 -1.88 -15.99
N ILE A 101 -12.41 -2.38 -14.76
CA ILE A 101 -13.57 -2.32 -13.85
C ILE A 101 -13.36 -1.17 -12.89
#